data_AF-A0A061ST61-F1
#
_entry.id   AF-A0A061ST61-F1
#
_cell.length_a   1.000
_cell.length_b   1.000
_cell.length_c   1.000
_cell.angle_alpha   90.00
_cell.angle_beta   90.00
_cell.angle_gamma   90.00
#
_symmetry.space_group_name_H-M   'P 1'
#
loop_
_entity.id
_entity.type
_entity.pdbx_description
1 polymer ?
#
loop_
_entity_poly.entity_id
_entity_poly.type
_entity_poly.pdbx_seq_one_letter_code
_entity_poly.pdbx_strand_id
1 'polypeptide(L)' 'MTKPLETPKELAERVGLPVTNIRYLIREDMLDHIFTAPGQRNPKIPSGAWEKYVSQFTVKAQKPARCRAGHEMGADK' A
#
# COMPACT_ATOMS: atom_id res chain seq x y z
N MET A 1 19.39 5.36 9.05
CA MET A 1 18.65 6.45 9.72
C MET A 1 17.45 6.77 8.86
N THR A 2 16.23 6.45 9.30
CA THR A 2 15.02 6.80 8.56
C THR A 2 14.80 8.31 8.68
N LYS A 3 14.78 9.02 7.56
CA LYS A 3 14.37 10.43 7.56
C LYS A 3 12.90 10.47 8.01
N PRO A 4 12.52 11.34 8.95
CA PRO A 4 11.13 11.41 9.42
C PRO A 4 10.16 11.84 8.31
N LEU A 5 10.68 12.56 7.31
CA LEU A 5 9.96 13.04 6.14
C LEU A 5 10.73 12.68 4.87
N GLU A 6 10.05 12.06 3.92
CA GLU A 6 10.58 11.76 2.59
C GLU A 6 9.83 12.59 1.52
N THR A 7 10.50 12.87 0.41
CA THR A 7 9.87 13.47 -0.78
C THR A 7 9.13 12.41 -1.58
N PRO A 8 8.19 12.81 -2.47
CA PRO A 8 7.56 11.87 -3.40
C PRO A 8 8.56 11.09 -4.25
N LYS A 9 9.73 11.69 -4.55
CA LYS A 9 10.81 11.02 -5.29
C LYS A 9 11.49 9.95 -4.45
N GLU A 10 11.83 10.26 -3.20
CA GLU A 10 12.46 9.31 -2.27
C GLU A 10 11.52 8.13 -1.97
N LEU A 11 10.22 8.38 -1.74
CA LEU A 11 9.25 7.30 -1.56
C LEU A 11 9.16 6.41 -2.80
N ALA A 12 9.01 7.03 -3.97
CA ALA A 12 8.91 6.32 -5.25
C ALA A 12 10.09 5.37 -5.48
N GLU A 13 11.32 5.84 -5.22
CA GLU A 13 12.53 5.05 -5.30
C GLU A 13 12.54 3.89 -4.29
N ARG A 14 12.12 4.15 -3.05
CA ARG A 14 12.04 3.14 -1.98
C ARG A 14 11.06 2.02 -2.29
N VAL A 15 9.89 2.33 -2.85
CA VAL A 15 8.80 1.36 -3.08
C VAL A 15 8.75 0.82 -4.50
N GLY A 16 9.64 1.29 -5.40
CA GLY A 16 9.71 0.86 -6.78
C GLY A 16 8.52 1.31 -7.64
N LEU A 17 7.92 2.47 -7.34
CA LEU A 17 6.79 3.03 -8.08
C LEU A 17 7.19 4.31 -8.85
N PRO A 18 6.48 4.65 -9.94
CA PRO A 18 6.67 5.94 -10.60
C PRO A 18 6.34 7.11 -9.65
N VAL A 19 7.16 8.17 -9.70
CA VAL A 19 6.93 9.42 -8.96
C VAL A 19 5.55 10.02 -9.28
N THR A 20 5.07 9.85 -10.52
CA THR A 20 3.74 10.29 -10.96
C THR A 20 2.61 9.62 -10.19
N ASN A 21 2.77 8.34 -9.83
CA ASN A 21 1.77 7.60 -9.05
C ASN A 21 1.73 8.11 -7.62
N ILE A 22 2.89 8.31 -6.99
CA ILE A 22 2.95 8.89 -5.65
C ILE A 22 2.32 10.29 -5.62
N ARG A 23 2.60 11.13 -6.63
CA ARG A 23 1.97 12.45 -6.77
C ARG A 23 0.47 12.38 -7.04
N TYR A 24 0.01 11.34 -7.72
CA TYR A 24 -1.42 11.09 -7.90
C TYR A 24 -2.09 10.80 -6.56
N LEU A 25 -1.54 9.87 -5.77
CA LEU A 25 -2.09 9.54 -4.44
C LEU A 25 -2.15 10.75 -3.49
N ILE A 26 -1.15 11.63 -3.55
CA ILE A 26 -1.14 12.88 -2.78
C ILE A 26 -2.25 13.84 -3.24
N ARG A 27 -2.43 14.01 -4.56
CA ARG A 27 -3.45 14.91 -5.12
C ARG A 27 -4.87 14.45 -4.82
N GLU A 28 -5.11 13.14 -4.82
CA GLU A 28 -6.39 12.53 -4.49
C GLU A 28 -6.60 12.35 -2.97
N ASP A 29 -5.71 12.91 -2.14
CA ASP A 29 -5.74 12.77 -0.68
C ASP A 29 -5.78 11.33 -0.16
N MET A 30 -5.22 10.40 -0.95
CA MET A 30 -5.18 8.97 -0.62
C MET A 30 -3.93 8.59 0.18
N LEU A 31 -2.90 9.44 0.17
CA LEU A 31 -1.63 9.20 0.88
C LEU A 31 -1.35 10.35 1.86
N ASP A 32 -1.15 10.01 3.13
CA ASP A 32 -0.80 10.97 4.19
C ASP A 32 0.41 11.82 3.79
N HIS A 33 0.25 13.15 3.81
CA HIS A 33 1.30 14.09 3.46
C HIS A 33 1.14 15.42 4.23
N ILE A 34 2.22 16.19 4.30
CA ILE A 34 2.22 17.56 4.85
C ILE A 34 2.82 18.53 3.84
N PHE A 35 2.43 19.79 3.92
CA PHE A 35 3.07 20.87 3.18
C PHE A 35 3.90 21.73 4.14
N THR A 36 5.20 21.82 3.89
CA THR A 36 6.11 22.60 4.73
C THR A 36 6.19 24.07 4.33
N ALA A 37 5.53 24.46 3.24
CA ALA A 37 5.52 25.82 2.72
C ALA A 37 4.10 26.23 2.27
N PRO A 38 3.76 27.53 2.34
CA PRO A 38 2.52 28.06 1.79
C PRO A 38 2.37 27.72 0.31
N GLY A 39 1.15 27.42 -0.13
CA GLY A 39 0.85 27.18 -1.56
C GLY A 39 1.07 25.75 -2.06
N GLN A 40 1.10 24.75 -1.18
CA GLN A 40 0.99 23.31 -1.51
C GLN A 40 2.01 22.76 -2.55
N ARG A 41 3.13 23.46 -2.79
CA ARG A 41 4.07 23.11 -3.88
C ARG A 41 5.08 22.00 -3.55
N ASN A 42 5.25 21.64 -2.28
CA ASN A 42 6.27 20.69 -1.82
C ASN A 42 5.71 19.73 -0.76
N PRO A 43 4.94 18.71 -1.17
CA PRO A 43 4.46 17.71 -0.22
C PRO A 43 5.64 16.91 0.35
N LYS A 44 5.58 16.64 1.64
CA LYS A 44 6.47 15.74 2.38
C LYS A 44 5.65 14.61 2.97
N ILE A 45 6.19 13.41 2.92
CA ILE A 45 5.51 12.18 3.28
C ILE A 45 6.08 11.73 4.63
N PRO A 46 5.27 11.64 5.69
CA PRO A 46 5.71 11.11 6.97
C PRO A 46 6.09 9.62 6.86
N SER A 47 7.11 9.22 7.63
CA SER A 47 7.45 7.79 7.79
C SER A 47 6.21 6.99 8.22
N GLY A 48 5.98 5.84 7.59
CA GLY A 48 4.81 4.98 7.86
C GLY A 48 3.56 5.30 7.03
N ALA A 49 3.52 6.42 6.31
CA ALA A 49 2.36 6.80 5.47
C ALA A 49 2.08 5.75 4.38
N TRP A 50 3.13 5.23 3.75
CA TRP A 50 3.02 4.20 2.72
C TRP A 50 2.46 2.89 3.30
N GLU A 51 2.98 2.45 4.43
CA GLU A 51 2.57 1.22 5.09
C GLU A 51 1.10 1.29 5.54
N LYS A 52 0.65 2.45 6.01
CA LYS A 52 -0.77 2.72 6.30
C LYS A 52 -1.64 2.64 5.04
N TYR A 53 -1.22 3.31 3.96
CA TYR A 53 -1.92 3.26 2.67
C TYR A 53 -2.09 1.82 2.18
N VAL A 54 -1.00 1.06 2.14
CA VAL A 54 -1.03 -0.35 1.74
C VAL A 54 -1.95 -1.15 2.65
N SER A 55 -1.89 -0.96 3.98
CA SER A 55 -2.76 -1.68 4.92
C SER A 55 -4.26 -1.45 4.66
N GLN A 56 -4.65 -0.23 4.30
CA GLN A 56 -6.05 0.13 4.04
C GLN A 56 -6.55 -0.34 2.67
N PHE A 57 -5.71 -0.25 1.64
CA PHE A 57 -6.13 -0.46 0.24
C PHE A 57 -5.66 -1.80 -0.36
N THR A 58 -4.98 -2.66 0.42
CA THR A 58 -4.60 -4.00 -0.04
C THR A 58 -5.81 -4.93 -0.08
N VAL A 59 -6.20 -5.37 -1.27
CA VAL A 59 -7.10 -6.51 -1.44
C VAL A 59 -6.34 -7.78 -1.10
N LYS A 60 -6.76 -8.47 -0.03
CA LYS A 60 -6.15 -9.74 0.37
C LYS A 60 -6.55 -10.84 -0.63
N ALA A 61 -5.56 -11.53 -1.17
CA ALA A 61 -5.82 -12.72 -1.98
C ALA A 61 -6.61 -13.74 -1.15
N GLN A 62 -7.80 -14.09 -1.61
CA GLN A 62 -8.55 -15.19 -1.01
C GLN A 62 -7.82 -16.48 -1.38
N LYS A 63 -7.35 -17.24 -0.38
CA LYS A 63 -6.92 -18.61 -0.66
C LYS A 63 -8.16 -19.35 -1.18
N PRO A 64 -8.11 -19.98 -2.35
CA PRO A 64 -9.22 -20.82 -2.78
C PRO A 64 -9.47 -21.84 -1.68
N ALA A 65 -10.73 -21.93 -1.22
CA ALA A 65 -11.12 -22.91 -0.22
C ALA A 65 -10.64 -24.28 -0.72
N ARG A 66 -9.90 -25.02 0.11
CA ARG A 66 -9.51 -26.39 -0.22
C ARG A 66 -10.80 -27.15 -0.50
N CYS A 67 -11.05 -27.50 -1.76
CA CYS A 67 -12.06 -28.49 -2.10
C CYS A 67 -11.73 -29.73 -1.26
N ARG A 68 -12.60 -30.09 -0.30
CA ARG A 68 -12.51 -31.39 0.36
C ARG A 68 -12.75 -32.43 -0.74
N ALA A 69 -11.67 -32.94 -1.32
CA ALA A 69 -11.72 -34.14 -2.13
C ALA A 69 -12.39 -35.23 -1.29
N GLY A 70 -13.26 -36.00 -1.95
CA GLY A 70 -14.25 -36.91 -1.39
C GLY A 70 -13.90 -37.56 -0.06
N HIS A 71 -14.84 -37.42 0.88
CA HIS A 71 -15.01 -38.32 1.99
C HIS A 71 -15.09 -39.75 1.43
N GLU A 72 -14.09 -40.57 1.70
CA GLU A 72 -14.17 -42.02 1.57
C GLU A 72 -15.35 -42.50 2.44
N MET A 73 -16.49 -42.82 1.83
CA MET A 73 -17.38 -43.88 2.31
C MET A 73 -17.14 -45.03 1.33
N GLY A 74 -16.63 -46.18 1.74
CA GLY A 74 -16.99 -46.91 2.94
C GLY A 74 -17.79 -48.13 2.48
N ALA A 75 -17.08 -49.27 2.42
CA ALA A 75 -17.52 -50.66 2.41
C ALA A 75 -18.94 -51.00 1.93
N ASP A 76 -19.04 -51.80 0.86
CA ASP A 76 -20.21 -52.66 0.64
C ASP A 76 -19.78 -54.08 0.21
N LYS A 77 -20.21 -55.03 1.05
CA LYS A 77 -20.41 -56.49 0.92
C LYS A 77 -19.32 -57.42 0.40
#